data_AF-A0A375FEA9-F1
#
_entry.id   AF-A0A375FEA9-F1
#
_cell.length_a   1.000
_cell.length_b   1.000
_cell.length_c   1.000
_cell.angle_alpha   90.00
_cell.angle_beta   90.00
_cell.angle_gamma   90.00
#
_symmetry.space_group_name_H-M   'P 1'
#
loop_
_entity.id
_entity.type
_entity.pdbx_description
1 polymer ?
#
loop_
_entity_poly.entity_id
_entity_poly.type
_entity_poly.pdbx_seq_one_letter_code
_entity_poly.pdbx_strand_id
1 'polypeptide(L)'
;MANINVMRNLEDFENPRIVKLSDDLYGASFFLMKLLPARFMLERASDQGLLKPGATICESSSGTFGLALAMLAVQYGYNLILVSDWALDRHLHKRLLELGAKVEIVDKPARSGGLQQARLNRLAEYLKAIPGSYWPSQYSNMDNPISYGKIAEFLIERVGKIDCLVGPVGSGGSMCGTATFIRTLFSELNAIGVDTPNSVLFGQHGGKPISLSGLGGAFVPSNVDHTQFDEVHWLTPVEIFHATHQLHRLYGLFMGPTSGAAYKVADWWSRKNPGKKVVAIFPDEGHRYVETVYDENWLSSVPGWPAPVPKEPVAVNAPTQEINVWSAYAWRGRTLDQVLTSQVSTNSHTPPRRVSDSTSLERDLHRQYRATTSTEKARDARLVFLSRDDCASVSHLDVKPEQRQFVDPLYTVFLELQRSSHHENEHPCAVVVCDEIVGFFVLRERDALPEWASSDAITMHSFRIGQPYQGNGYGKATSGLAVDWILSNRQYVNRLMLAVNKRNSIAMRTYLNSGFQETGINYCGPAGLQNIIEFKLR
;
A
#
# COMPACT_ATOMS: atom_id res chain seq x y z
N MET A 1 -14.80 -43.56 -6.53
CA MET A 1 -13.90 -42.46 -6.90
C MET A 1 -12.56 -42.75 -6.25
N ALA A 2 -11.48 -42.78 -7.03
CA ALA A 2 -10.17 -43.22 -6.54
C ALA A 2 -9.67 -42.28 -5.42
N ASN A 3 -9.23 -42.87 -4.30
CA ASN A 3 -8.42 -42.18 -3.29
C ASN A 3 -7.09 -41.80 -3.93
N ILE A 4 -7.01 -40.62 -4.56
CA ILE A 4 -5.75 -40.08 -5.09
C ILE A 4 -5.00 -39.46 -3.92
N ASN A 5 -4.41 -40.33 -3.09
CA ASN A 5 -3.58 -39.95 -1.95
C ASN A 5 -2.09 -39.90 -2.33
N VAL A 6 -1.80 -39.51 -3.59
CA VAL A 6 -0.44 -39.18 -4.05
C VAL A 6 -0.46 -37.73 -4.48
N MET A 7 -0.60 -36.83 -3.51
CA MET A 7 -0.37 -35.41 -3.71
C MET A 7 1.11 -35.10 -3.46
N ARG A 8 1.66 -34.12 -4.17
CA ARG A 8 3.06 -33.69 -3.99
C ARG A 8 3.28 -33.20 -2.55
N ASN A 9 4.44 -33.51 -1.98
CA ASN A 9 4.84 -32.88 -0.74
C ASN A 9 5.09 -31.38 -1.01
N LEU A 10 4.19 -30.51 -0.55
CA LEU A 10 4.30 -29.07 -0.80
C LEU A 10 5.51 -28.46 -0.10
N GLU A 11 6.00 -29.09 0.96
CA GLU A 11 7.19 -28.64 1.69
C GLU A 11 8.43 -28.59 0.79
N ASP A 12 8.50 -29.46 -0.23
CA ASP A 12 9.57 -29.49 -1.22
C ASP A 12 9.64 -28.21 -2.07
N PHE A 13 8.54 -27.44 -2.12
CA PHE A 13 8.41 -26.24 -2.96
C PHE A 13 8.44 -24.92 -2.16
N GLU A 14 8.41 -25.00 -0.82
CA GLU A 14 8.40 -23.82 0.05
C GLU A 14 9.78 -23.37 0.48
N ASN A 15 10.67 -24.32 0.74
CA ASN A 15 12.01 -24.00 1.20
C ASN A 15 12.87 -23.53 0.02
N PRO A 16 13.65 -22.45 0.17
CA PRO A 16 14.57 -22.04 -0.88
C PRO A 16 15.76 -23.00 -0.95
N ARG A 17 16.29 -23.18 -2.15
CA ARG A 17 17.65 -23.71 -2.33
C ARG A 17 18.64 -22.62 -1.94
N ILE A 18 19.57 -22.93 -1.04
CA ILE A 18 20.67 -22.01 -0.70
C ILE A 18 21.81 -22.23 -1.70
N VAL A 19 22.16 -21.16 -2.42
CA VAL A 19 23.21 -21.18 -3.43
C VAL A 19 24.32 -20.22 -3.01
N LYS A 20 25.54 -20.71 -2.86
CA LYS A 20 26.71 -19.85 -2.63
C LYS A 20 27.17 -19.27 -3.97
N LEU A 21 27.08 -17.95 -4.13
CA LEU A 21 27.44 -17.22 -5.36
C LEU A 21 28.88 -16.70 -5.30
N SER A 22 29.32 -16.25 -4.13
CA SER A 22 30.71 -15.91 -3.83
C SER A 22 31.03 -16.28 -2.38
N ASP A 23 32.21 -15.92 -1.87
CA ASP A 23 32.60 -16.27 -0.49
C ASP A 23 31.60 -15.79 0.57
N ASP A 24 31.08 -14.58 0.37
CA ASP A 24 30.19 -13.90 1.31
C ASP A 24 28.76 -13.73 0.78
N LEU A 25 28.49 -14.04 -0.49
CA LEU A 25 27.18 -13.88 -1.11
C LEU A 25 26.45 -15.20 -1.29
N TYR A 26 25.25 -15.28 -0.74
CA TYR A 26 24.34 -16.40 -0.84
C TYR A 26 23.02 -15.98 -1.49
N GLY A 27 22.44 -16.84 -2.30
CA GLY A 27 21.09 -16.70 -2.85
C GLY A 27 20.13 -17.70 -2.23
N ALA A 28 18.97 -17.24 -1.77
CA ALA A 28 17.84 -18.07 -1.38
C ALA A 28 16.89 -18.22 -2.58
N SER A 29 17.06 -19.29 -3.35
CA SER A 29 16.36 -19.56 -4.60
C SER A 29 15.08 -20.36 -4.39
N PHE A 30 13.94 -19.68 -4.53
CA PHE A 30 12.63 -20.31 -4.44
C PHE A 30 12.16 -20.80 -5.81
N PHE A 31 11.47 -21.94 -5.82
CA PHE A 31 10.65 -22.36 -6.95
C PHE A 31 9.39 -21.48 -7.05
N LEU A 32 8.66 -21.36 -5.93
CA LEU A 32 7.46 -20.53 -5.81
C LEU A 32 7.33 -19.98 -4.39
N MET A 33 7.98 -18.86 -4.10
CA MET A 33 8.01 -18.28 -2.74
C MET A 33 6.62 -18.01 -2.15
N LYS A 34 5.63 -17.72 -3.01
CA LYS A 34 4.26 -17.41 -2.58
C LYS A 34 3.47 -18.63 -2.08
N LEU A 35 3.97 -19.85 -2.26
CA LEU A 35 3.35 -21.05 -1.73
C LEU A 35 3.33 -21.06 -0.20
N LEU A 36 4.44 -20.65 0.42
CA LEU A 36 4.60 -20.58 1.88
C LEU A 36 3.52 -19.71 2.56
N PRO A 37 3.40 -18.40 2.27
CA PRO A 37 2.42 -17.56 2.94
C PRO A 37 0.99 -18.00 2.60
N ALA A 38 0.74 -18.46 1.37
CA ALA A 38 -0.58 -18.96 0.99
C ALA A 38 -0.98 -20.18 1.82
N ARG A 39 -0.11 -21.18 1.95
CA ARG A 39 -0.38 -22.39 2.74
C ARG A 39 -0.61 -22.02 4.20
N PHE A 40 0.28 -21.22 4.78
CA PHE A 40 0.19 -20.79 6.17
C PHE A 40 -1.12 -20.03 6.47
N MET A 41 -1.54 -19.12 5.59
CA MET A 41 -2.82 -18.41 5.71
C MET A 41 -4.03 -19.35 5.65
N LEU A 42 -4.05 -20.31 4.72
CA LEU A 42 -5.17 -21.24 4.57
C LEU A 42 -5.26 -22.23 5.73
N GLU A 43 -4.13 -22.75 6.21
CA GLU A 43 -4.07 -23.65 7.36
C GLU A 43 -4.57 -22.95 8.63
N ARG A 44 -4.08 -21.72 8.90
CA ARG A 44 -4.57 -20.93 10.03
C ARG A 44 -6.05 -20.58 9.93
N ALA A 45 -6.54 -20.25 8.74
CA ALA A 45 -7.96 -19.99 8.52
C ALA A 45 -8.80 -21.26 8.75
N SER A 46 -8.31 -22.42 8.37
CA SER A 46 -8.95 -23.72 8.63
C SER A 46 -8.98 -24.02 10.13
N ASP A 47 -7.85 -23.87 10.82
CA ASP A 47 -7.73 -24.11 12.27
C ASP A 47 -8.64 -23.20 13.10
N GLN A 48 -8.84 -21.95 12.64
CA GLN A 48 -9.74 -20.98 13.25
C GLN A 48 -11.22 -21.16 12.84
N GLY A 49 -11.52 -22.11 11.95
CA GLY A 49 -12.87 -22.36 11.43
C GLY A 49 -13.39 -21.29 10.45
N LEU A 50 -12.52 -20.37 10.01
CA LEU A 50 -12.83 -19.33 9.01
C LEU A 50 -12.93 -19.91 7.58
N LEU A 51 -12.17 -20.97 7.30
CA LEU A 51 -12.19 -21.69 6.03
C LEU A 51 -12.70 -23.11 6.25
N LYS A 52 -13.90 -23.41 5.74
CA LYS A 52 -14.54 -24.73 5.89
C LYS A 52 -14.14 -25.68 4.76
N PRO A 53 -14.13 -27.01 4.97
CA PRO A 53 -13.90 -27.98 3.91
C PRO A 53 -14.82 -27.73 2.70
N GLY A 54 -14.26 -27.73 1.49
CA GLY A 54 -15.01 -27.47 0.24
C GLY A 54 -15.41 -26.01 0.00
N ALA A 55 -15.05 -25.07 0.88
CA ALA A 55 -15.35 -23.65 0.70
C ALA A 55 -14.65 -23.03 -0.51
N THR A 56 -15.08 -21.83 -0.88
CA THR A 56 -14.51 -21.06 -1.99
C THR A 56 -13.52 -20.02 -1.47
N ILE A 57 -12.31 -20.05 -2.00
CA ILE A 57 -11.32 -18.99 -1.82
C ILE A 57 -11.54 -17.93 -2.90
N CYS A 58 -11.60 -16.67 -2.51
CA CYS A 58 -11.74 -15.52 -3.41
C CYS A 58 -10.55 -14.57 -3.19
N GLU A 59 -9.78 -14.26 -4.22
CA GLU A 59 -8.62 -13.35 -4.10
C GLU A 59 -8.45 -12.48 -5.35
N SER A 60 -7.87 -11.30 -5.16
CA SER A 60 -7.40 -10.43 -6.23
C SER A 60 -5.90 -10.64 -6.45
N SER A 61 -5.51 -11.33 -7.53
CA SER A 61 -4.09 -11.59 -7.82
C SER A 61 -3.83 -11.75 -9.32
N SER A 62 -2.73 -11.16 -9.79
CA SER A 62 -2.24 -11.24 -11.18
C SER A 62 -0.87 -11.93 -11.30
N GLY A 63 -0.47 -12.71 -10.28
CA GLY A 63 0.87 -13.30 -10.22
C GLY A 63 0.96 -14.59 -9.41
N THR A 64 2.16 -14.86 -8.90
CA THR A 64 2.55 -16.12 -8.26
C THR A 64 1.75 -16.49 -7.01
N PHE A 65 1.12 -15.51 -6.33
CA PHE A 65 0.20 -15.81 -5.23
C PHE A 65 -1.08 -16.51 -5.69
N GLY A 66 -1.62 -16.13 -6.86
CA GLY A 66 -2.77 -16.82 -7.44
C GLY A 66 -2.44 -18.27 -7.83
N LEU A 67 -1.22 -18.51 -8.33
CA LEU A 67 -0.74 -19.85 -8.64
C LEU A 67 -0.62 -20.72 -7.38
N ALA A 68 -0.06 -20.17 -6.30
CA ALA A 68 0.04 -20.83 -5.02
C ALA A 68 -1.34 -21.24 -4.49
N LEU A 69 -2.31 -20.32 -4.50
CA LEU A 69 -3.69 -20.62 -4.11
C LEU A 69 -4.32 -21.69 -4.99
N ALA A 70 -4.08 -21.68 -6.31
CA ALA A 70 -4.64 -22.69 -7.21
C ALA A 70 -4.10 -24.09 -6.93
N MET A 71 -2.79 -24.22 -6.66
CA MET A 71 -2.18 -25.49 -6.27
C MET A 71 -2.73 -26.00 -4.93
N LEU A 72 -2.87 -25.10 -3.94
CA LEU A 72 -3.41 -25.42 -2.62
C LEU A 72 -4.91 -25.75 -2.66
N ALA A 73 -5.68 -25.08 -3.53
CA ALA A 73 -7.11 -25.35 -3.69
C ALA A 73 -7.34 -26.77 -4.21
N VAL A 74 -6.56 -27.23 -5.19
CA VAL A 74 -6.59 -28.62 -5.66
C VAL A 74 -6.22 -29.59 -4.54
N GLN A 75 -5.17 -29.27 -3.77
CA GLN A 75 -4.66 -30.14 -2.72
C GLN A 75 -5.62 -30.28 -1.53
N TYR A 76 -6.21 -29.18 -1.07
CA TYR A 76 -7.10 -29.16 0.08
C TYR A 76 -8.58 -29.29 -0.29
N GLY A 77 -8.91 -29.41 -1.58
CA GLY A 77 -10.28 -29.59 -2.05
C GLY A 77 -11.13 -28.32 -1.92
N TYR A 78 -10.54 -27.14 -2.10
CA TYR A 78 -11.25 -25.87 -2.14
C TYR A 78 -11.60 -25.46 -3.56
N ASN A 79 -12.63 -24.63 -3.71
CA ASN A 79 -12.88 -23.90 -4.94
C ASN A 79 -12.04 -22.62 -4.95
N LEU A 80 -11.63 -22.13 -6.13
CA LEU A 80 -10.86 -20.89 -6.24
C LEU A 80 -11.45 -19.95 -7.29
N ILE A 81 -11.67 -18.71 -6.88
CA ILE A 81 -12.00 -17.58 -7.76
C ILE A 81 -10.89 -16.53 -7.66
N LEU A 82 -10.28 -16.21 -8.79
CA LEU A 82 -9.27 -15.17 -8.91
C LEU A 82 -9.81 -14.01 -9.74
N VAL A 83 -9.74 -12.81 -9.17
CA VAL A 83 -10.01 -11.56 -9.89
C VAL A 83 -8.67 -10.94 -10.29
N SER A 84 -8.46 -10.78 -11.60
CA SER A 84 -7.22 -10.28 -12.18
C SER A 84 -7.50 -9.19 -13.22
N ASP A 85 -6.45 -8.68 -13.84
CA ASP A 85 -6.46 -7.74 -14.96
C ASP A 85 -5.56 -8.24 -16.10
N TRP A 86 -5.39 -7.43 -17.15
CA TRP A 86 -4.58 -7.75 -18.33
C TRP A 86 -3.08 -7.88 -18.06
N ALA A 87 -2.59 -7.56 -16.85
CA ALA A 87 -1.19 -7.81 -16.48
C ALA A 87 -0.92 -9.30 -16.19
N LEU A 88 -1.97 -10.14 -16.11
CA LEU A 88 -1.81 -11.59 -16.00
C LEU A 88 -1.29 -12.15 -17.32
N ASP A 89 -0.12 -12.79 -17.28
CA ASP A 89 0.45 -13.41 -18.46
C ASP A 89 -0.38 -14.60 -18.94
N ARG A 90 -0.38 -14.80 -20.26
CA ARG A 90 -1.24 -15.80 -20.94
C ARG A 90 -0.95 -17.23 -20.47
N HIS A 91 0.31 -17.56 -20.20
CA HIS A 91 0.71 -18.91 -19.78
C HIS A 91 0.24 -19.21 -18.37
N LEU A 92 0.43 -18.26 -17.45
CA LEU A 92 -0.09 -18.34 -16.10
C LEU A 92 -1.62 -18.41 -16.10
N HIS A 93 -2.30 -17.59 -16.91
CA HIS A 93 -3.76 -17.66 -17.03
C HIS A 93 -4.23 -19.07 -17.44
N LYS A 94 -3.65 -19.66 -18.48
CA LYS A 94 -3.96 -21.05 -18.89
C LYS A 94 -3.70 -22.04 -17.77
N ARG A 95 -2.55 -21.92 -17.09
CA ARG A 95 -2.19 -22.81 -15.98
C ARG A 95 -3.17 -22.72 -14.81
N LEU A 96 -3.67 -21.53 -14.50
CA LEU A 96 -4.70 -21.33 -13.47
C LEU A 96 -6.02 -22.02 -13.85
N LEU A 97 -6.46 -21.89 -15.10
CA LEU A 97 -7.67 -22.55 -15.59
C LEU A 97 -7.54 -24.09 -15.57
N GLU A 98 -6.40 -24.63 -16.00
CA GLU A 98 -6.11 -26.08 -15.95
C GLU A 98 -6.06 -26.63 -14.51
N LEU A 99 -5.62 -25.81 -13.54
CA LEU A 99 -5.71 -26.14 -12.12
C LEU A 99 -7.14 -26.04 -11.55
N GLY A 100 -8.13 -25.68 -12.37
CA GLY A 100 -9.53 -25.59 -11.95
C GLY A 100 -9.92 -24.27 -11.31
N ALA A 101 -9.05 -23.24 -11.34
CA ALA A 101 -9.41 -21.92 -10.84
C ALA A 101 -10.35 -21.21 -11.82
N LYS A 102 -11.39 -20.54 -11.29
CA LYS A 102 -12.16 -19.57 -12.06
C LYS A 102 -11.40 -18.25 -12.07
N VAL A 103 -10.95 -17.82 -13.25
CA VAL A 103 -10.26 -16.53 -13.40
C VAL A 103 -11.19 -15.53 -14.08
N GLU A 104 -11.38 -14.38 -13.45
CA GLU A 104 -12.09 -13.25 -14.04
C GLU A 104 -11.13 -12.10 -14.32
N ILE A 105 -11.09 -11.67 -15.59
CA ILE A 105 -10.28 -10.54 -16.03
C ILE A 105 -11.15 -9.29 -16.05
N VAL A 106 -10.79 -8.32 -15.22
CA VAL A 106 -11.36 -6.98 -15.23
C VAL A 106 -10.60 -6.14 -16.26
N ASP A 107 -11.32 -5.67 -17.28
CA ASP A 107 -10.77 -4.92 -18.43
C ASP A 107 -10.94 -3.40 -18.28
N LYS A 108 -11.92 -2.96 -17.50
CA LYS A 108 -12.25 -1.55 -17.28
C LYS A 108 -11.72 -1.05 -15.94
N PRO A 109 -10.87 0.00 -15.93
CA PRO A 109 -10.48 0.63 -14.67
C PRO A 109 -11.71 1.24 -13.98
N ALA A 110 -11.70 1.23 -12.64
CA ALA A 110 -12.69 1.97 -11.88
C ALA A 110 -12.47 3.48 -12.07
N ARG A 111 -13.55 4.27 -11.91
CA ARG A 111 -13.52 5.74 -12.05
C ARG A 111 -12.45 6.39 -11.16
N SER A 112 -12.18 5.79 -9.99
CA SER A 112 -11.09 6.15 -9.09
C SER A 112 -10.34 4.88 -8.67
N GLY A 113 -9.03 4.97 -8.51
CA GLY A 113 -8.17 3.83 -8.11
C GLY A 113 -7.84 2.81 -9.21
N GLY A 114 -8.26 3.06 -10.46
CA GLY A 114 -7.82 2.30 -11.64
C GLY A 114 -8.22 0.83 -11.65
N LEU A 115 -7.41 -0.02 -12.29
CA LEU A 115 -7.65 -1.45 -12.41
C LEU A 115 -7.57 -2.20 -11.09
N GLN A 116 -6.69 -1.75 -10.20
CA GLN A 116 -6.58 -2.32 -8.87
C GLN A 116 -7.91 -2.20 -8.12
N GLN A 117 -8.49 -0.99 -8.11
CA GLN A 117 -9.78 -0.78 -7.46
C GLN A 117 -10.90 -1.57 -8.16
N ALA A 118 -10.88 -1.65 -9.49
CA ALA A 118 -11.86 -2.43 -10.23
C ALA A 118 -11.84 -3.92 -9.82
N ARG A 119 -10.64 -4.49 -9.66
CA ARG A 119 -10.46 -5.86 -9.15
C ARG A 119 -10.97 -6.02 -7.72
N LEU A 120 -10.72 -5.07 -6.83
CA LEU A 120 -11.22 -5.12 -5.45
C LEU A 120 -12.74 -5.02 -5.38
N ASN A 121 -13.36 -4.14 -6.18
CA ASN A 121 -14.81 -4.04 -6.28
C ASN A 121 -15.42 -5.38 -6.72
N ARG A 122 -14.85 -5.98 -7.77
CA ARG A 122 -15.34 -7.26 -8.29
C ARG A 122 -15.11 -8.41 -7.32
N LEU A 123 -13.99 -8.41 -6.58
CA LEU A 123 -13.76 -9.35 -5.49
C LEU A 123 -14.85 -9.23 -4.40
N ALA A 124 -15.21 -8.00 -4.01
CA ALA A 124 -16.25 -7.76 -3.00
C ALA A 124 -17.62 -8.30 -3.45
N GLU A 125 -17.95 -8.20 -4.74
CA GLU A 125 -19.17 -8.81 -5.30
C GLU A 125 -19.17 -10.34 -5.14
N TYR A 126 -18.04 -11.01 -5.41
CA TYR A 126 -17.92 -12.45 -5.19
C TYR A 126 -18.06 -12.85 -3.73
N LEU A 127 -17.40 -12.11 -2.83
CA LEU A 127 -17.49 -12.35 -1.40
C LEU A 127 -18.93 -12.21 -0.89
N LYS A 128 -19.69 -11.24 -1.42
CA LYS A 128 -21.11 -11.07 -1.09
C LYS A 128 -21.99 -12.17 -1.68
N ALA A 129 -21.71 -12.60 -2.92
CA ALA A 129 -22.51 -13.60 -3.64
C ALA A 129 -22.28 -15.03 -3.15
N ILE A 130 -21.16 -15.31 -2.48
CA ILE A 130 -20.78 -16.65 -2.01
C ILE A 130 -20.57 -16.61 -0.49
N PRO A 131 -21.65 -16.73 0.31
CA PRO A 131 -21.55 -16.80 1.76
C PRO A 131 -20.66 -17.95 2.20
N GLY A 132 -19.75 -17.70 3.15
CA GLY A 132 -18.77 -18.68 3.62
C GLY A 132 -17.54 -18.80 2.71
N SER A 133 -17.39 -17.94 1.70
CA SER A 133 -16.12 -17.79 1.00
C SER A 133 -15.06 -17.11 1.88
N TYR A 134 -13.79 -17.43 1.61
CA TYR A 134 -12.65 -16.92 2.37
C TYR A 134 -11.78 -16.02 1.48
N TRP A 135 -11.37 -14.88 2.02
CA TRP A 135 -10.42 -13.97 1.38
C TRP A 135 -9.09 -13.97 2.13
N PRO A 136 -8.00 -14.54 1.56
CA PRO A 136 -6.69 -14.55 2.21
C PRO A 136 -6.12 -13.16 2.48
N SER A 137 -6.38 -12.19 1.58
CA SER A 137 -6.01 -10.78 1.71
C SER A 137 -4.50 -10.57 1.91
N GLN A 138 -3.68 -11.03 0.96
CA GLN A 138 -2.21 -11.07 1.08
C GLN A 138 -1.52 -9.74 1.48
N TYR A 139 -2.17 -8.61 1.25
CA TYR A 139 -1.62 -7.28 1.51
C TYR A 139 -1.88 -6.77 2.93
N SER A 140 -2.87 -7.34 3.62
CA SER A 140 -3.25 -6.93 4.98
C SER A 140 -3.29 -8.04 6.02
N ASN A 141 -3.27 -9.29 5.59
CA ASN A 141 -3.23 -10.42 6.51
C ASN A 141 -1.82 -10.57 7.11
N MET A 142 -1.71 -10.44 8.43
CA MET A 142 -0.47 -10.56 9.20
C MET A 142 0.12 -11.98 9.16
N ASP A 143 -0.68 -12.98 8.82
CA ASP A 143 -0.17 -14.34 8.63
C ASP A 143 0.81 -14.43 7.45
N ASN A 144 0.75 -13.49 6.49
CA ASN A 144 1.74 -13.39 5.41
C ASN A 144 3.16 -13.12 5.98
N PRO A 145 3.46 -11.98 6.65
CA PRO A 145 4.79 -11.78 7.24
C PRO A 145 5.15 -12.83 8.30
N ILE A 146 4.20 -13.31 9.11
CA ILE A 146 4.46 -14.33 10.15
C ILE A 146 4.99 -15.64 9.53
N SER A 147 4.47 -16.05 8.37
CA SER A 147 4.89 -17.29 7.70
C SER A 147 6.39 -17.35 7.37
N TYR A 148 7.06 -16.20 7.22
CA TYR A 148 8.49 -16.13 6.90
C TYR A 148 9.41 -16.38 8.09
N GLY A 149 8.88 -16.59 9.30
CA GLY A 149 9.70 -17.08 10.43
C GLY A 149 10.39 -18.41 10.12
N LYS A 150 9.70 -19.31 9.42
CA LYS A 150 10.27 -20.57 8.90
C LYS A 150 11.47 -20.33 7.96
N ILE A 151 11.39 -19.29 7.14
CA ILE A 151 12.49 -18.94 6.22
C ILE A 151 13.65 -18.33 6.98
N ALA A 152 13.41 -17.44 7.95
CA ALA A 152 14.45 -16.90 8.79
C ALA A 152 15.24 -18.00 9.51
N GLU A 153 14.55 -18.95 10.14
CA GLU A 153 15.16 -20.12 10.77
C GLU A 153 16.00 -20.93 9.78
N PHE A 154 15.40 -21.31 8.64
CA PHE A 154 16.08 -22.07 7.60
C PHE A 154 17.35 -21.38 7.08
N LEU A 155 17.31 -20.05 6.88
CA LEU A 155 18.47 -19.28 6.44
C LEU A 155 19.59 -19.30 7.50
N ILE A 156 19.24 -19.16 8.78
CA ILE A 156 20.21 -19.17 9.88
C ILE A 156 20.85 -20.57 10.02
N GLU A 157 20.06 -21.63 9.93
CA GLU A 157 20.58 -23.01 9.99
C GLU A 157 21.56 -23.31 8.85
N ARG A 158 21.31 -22.78 7.66
CA ARG A 158 22.10 -23.09 6.46
C ARG A 158 23.29 -22.16 6.24
N VAL A 159 23.17 -20.88 6.60
CA VAL A 159 24.18 -19.86 6.33
C VAL A 159 24.92 -19.43 7.61
N GLY A 160 24.31 -19.63 8.78
CA GLY A 160 24.78 -19.14 10.08
C GLY A 160 24.37 -17.69 10.31
N LYS A 161 25.24 -16.90 10.95
CA LYS A 161 25.02 -15.46 11.12
C LYS A 161 24.95 -14.76 9.75
N ILE A 162 23.90 -13.97 9.55
CA ILE A 162 23.67 -13.17 8.35
C ILE A 162 23.86 -11.70 8.72
N ASP A 163 24.77 -11.01 8.03
CA ASP A 163 25.06 -9.60 8.28
C ASP A 163 24.19 -8.68 7.40
N CYS A 164 23.74 -9.17 6.24
CA CYS A 164 22.82 -8.43 5.38
C CYS A 164 21.78 -9.32 4.69
N LEU A 165 20.54 -8.85 4.66
CA LEU A 165 19.45 -9.46 3.90
C LEU A 165 19.00 -8.50 2.80
N VAL A 166 18.98 -8.96 1.55
CA VAL A 166 18.58 -8.16 0.39
C VAL A 166 17.41 -8.84 -0.30
N GLY A 167 16.35 -8.10 -0.61
CA GLY A 167 15.26 -8.68 -1.38
C GLY A 167 14.23 -7.71 -1.92
N PRO A 168 13.48 -8.15 -2.94
CA PRO A 168 12.45 -7.35 -3.57
C PRO A 168 11.25 -7.17 -2.63
N VAL A 169 10.67 -5.97 -2.63
CA VAL A 169 9.52 -5.64 -1.80
C VAL A 169 8.27 -5.52 -2.67
N GLY A 170 7.23 -6.24 -2.25
CA GLY A 170 5.89 -6.19 -2.83
C GLY A 170 4.87 -6.08 -1.72
N SER A 171 4.24 -7.20 -1.34
CA SER A 171 3.29 -7.24 -0.22
C SER A 171 3.90 -7.03 1.17
N GLY A 172 5.19 -6.75 1.31
CA GLY A 172 5.90 -6.61 2.60
C GLY A 172 6.22 -7.92 3.31
N GLY A 173 5.39 -8.96 3.15
CA GLY A 173 5.49 -10.21 3.90
C GLY A 173 6.89 -10.84 3.96
N SER A 174 7.53 -11.06 2.80
CA SER A 174 8.83 -11.73 2.74
C SER A 174 9.94 -10.98 3.44
N MET A 175 10.19 -9.74 3.03
CA MET A 175 11.31 -8.95 3.58
C MET A 175 11.06 -8.54 5.02
N CYS A 176 9.89 -8.00 5.35
CA CYS A 176 9.59 -7.58 6.71
C CYS A 176 9.57 -8.78 7.65
N GLY A 177 8.86 -9.87 7.29
CA GLY A 177 8.81 -11.08 8.10
C GLY A 177 10.21 -11.69 8.32
N THR A 178 10.94 -11.97 7.25
CA THR A 178 12.27 -12.60 7.37
C THR A 178 13.24 -11.72 8.18
N ALA A 179 13.27 -10.41 7.94
CA ALA A 179 14.14 -9.50 8.68
C ALA A 179 13.78 -9.43 10.16
N THR A 180 12.49 -9.29 10.50
CA THR A 180 12.03 -9.27 11.89
C THR A 180 12.45 -10.52 12.65
N PHE A 181 12.26 -11.71 12.08
CA PHE A 181 12.65 -12.95 12.74
C PHE A 181 14.17 -13.12 12.84
N ILE A 182 14.96 -12.79 11.81
CA ILE A 182 16.43 -12.84 11.91
C ILE A 182 16.94 -11.87 12.99
N ARG A 183 16.36 -10.67 13.10
CA ARG A 183 16.75 -9.66 14.11
C ARG A 183 16.55 -10.12 15.56
N THR A 184 15.68 -11.11 15.80
CA THR A 184 15.52 -11.69 17.15
C THR A 184 16.81 -12.34 17.66
N LEU A 185 17.65 -12.86 16.76
CA LEU A 185 18.95 -13.47 17.07
C LEU A 185 20.13 -12.56 16.68
N PHE A 186 19.98 -11.76 15.63
CA PHE A 186 21.03 -10.89 15.10
C PHE A 186 20.51 -9.46 14.91
N SER A 187 20.47 -8.68 16.00
CA SER A 187 19.95 -7.29 16.00
C SER A 187 20.62 -6.37 14.99
N GLU A 188 21.91 -6.60 14.72
CA GLU A 188 22.76 -5.82 13.80
C GLU A 188 22.55 -6.13 12.31
N LEU A 189 21.55 -6.95 11.95
CA LEU A 189 21.24 -7.26 10.56
C LEU A 189 21.06 -5.96 9.74
N ASN A 190 21.71 -5.84 8.59
CA ASN A 190 21.42 -4.80 7.61
C ASN A 190 20.37 -5.31 6.61
N ALA A 191 19.14 -4.79 6.65
CA ALA A 191 18.07 -5.20 5.74
C ALA A 191 17.87 -4.18 4.61
N ILE A 192 18.02 -4.64 3.37
CA ILE A 192 17.94 -3.80 2.17
C ILE A 192 16.72 -4.16 1.34
N GLY A 193 15.80 -3.21 1.22
CA GLY A 193 14.62 -3.32 0.37
C GLY A 193 14.95 -2.95 -1.07
N VAL A 194 14.53 -3.78 -2.02
CA VAL A 194 14.65 -3.48 -3.46
C VAL A 194 13.27 -3.16 -4.03
N ASP A 195 13.19 -2.04 -4.72
CA ASP A 195 11.98 -1.51 -5.36
C ASP A 195 12.31 -0.98 -6.77
N THR A 196 11.33 -0.38 -7.46
CA THR A 196 11.47 0.16 -8.81
C THR A 196 11.00 1.61 -8.86
N PRO A 197 11.55 2.46 -9.75
CA PRO A 197 11.08 3.83 -9.91
C PRO A 197 9.57 3.91 -10.13
N ASN A 198 8.95 5.02 -9.72
CA ASN A 198 7.49 5.21 -9.74
C ASN A 198 6.67 4.25 -8.86
N SER A 199 7.30 3.40 -8.04
CA SER A 199 6.55 2.65 -7.02
C SER A 199 6.37 3.46 -5.74
N VAL A 200 5.14 3.48 -5.23
CA VAL A 200 4.82 4.25 -4.02
C VAL A 200 5.27 3.58 -2.71
N LEU A 201 5.79 2.35 -2.76
CA LEU A 201 6.09 1.54 -1.56
C LEU A 201 7.02 2.28 -0.59
N PHE A 202 8.00 3.01 -1.14
CA PHE A 202 8.99 3.75 -0.36
C PHE A 202 8.97 5.25 -0.62
N GLY A 203 7.86 5.82 -1.10
CA GLY A 203 7.67 7.29 -1.13
C GLY A 203 7.85 7.97 -2.50
N GLN A 204 8.04 7.24 -3.59
CA GLN A 204 7.93 7.85 -4.93
C GLN A 204 6.48 8.28 -5.19
N HIS A 205 6.29 9.26 -6.09
CA HIS A 205 4.99 9.87 -6.38
C HIS A 205 3.98 8.99 -7.13
N GLY A 206 4.33 7.74 -7.45
CA GLY A 206 3.60 6.96 -8.43
C GLY A 206 3.88 7.46 -9.85
N GLY A 207 3.39 6.74 -10.86
CA GLY A 207 3.62 7.14 -12.23
C GLY A 207 3.23 6.06 -13.22
N LYS A 208 3.69 6.21 -14.47
CA LYS A 208 3.46 5.20 -15.50
C LYS A 208 4.02 3.87 -15.00
N PRO A 209 3.22 2.78 -14.98
CA PRO A 209 3.67 1.49 -14.52
C PRO A 209 4.92 1.06 -15.27
N ILE A 210 5.94 0.67 -14.52
CA ILE A 210 7.06 -0.06 -15.10
C ILE A 210 6.55 -1.48 -15.35
N SER A 211 6.74 -1.98 -16.58
CA SER A 211 6.27 -3.30 -17.00
C SER A 211 7.14 -4.41 -16.40
N LEU A 212 7.02 -4.61 -15.08
CA LEU A 212 7.76 -5.62 -14.33
C LEU A 212 6.82 -6.27 -13.30
N SER A 213 6.47 -7.53 -13.53
CA SER A 213 5.55 -8.25 -12.63
C SER A 213 6.28 -8.68 -11.35
N GLY A 214 5.72 -8.32 -10.20
CA GLY A 214 6.16 -8.80 -8.89
C GLY A 214 7.09 -7.86 -8.11
N LEU A 215 7.44 -6.69 -8.64
CA LEU A 215 8.22 -5.64 -7.96
C LEU A 215 7.49 -4.31 -8.04
N GLY A 216 7.46 -3.57 -6.93
CA GLY A 216 6.74 -2.32 -6.84
C GLY A 216 5.23 -2.47 -6.71
N GLY A 217 4.58 -1.39 -6.30
CA GLY A 217 3.16 -1.26 -6.10
C GLY A 217 2.64 0.16 -6.33
N ALA A 218 1.34 0.26 -6.61
CA ALA A 218 0.58 1.50 -6.76
C ALA A 218 -0.08 1.98 -5.45
N PHE A 219 0.09 1.20 -4.39
CA PHE A 219 -0.36 1.47 -3.02
C PHE A 219 0.64 0.84 -2.06
N VAL A 220 0.61 1.25 -0.79
CA VAL A 220 1.44 0.67 0.28
C VAL A 220 0.64 -0.39 1.03
N PRO A 221 1.00 -1.69 0.96
CA PRO A 221 0.38 -2.73 1.77
C PRO A 221 0.63 -2.50 3.26
N SER A 222 -0.34 -2.84 4.12
CA SER A 222 -0.16 -2.69 5.58
C SER A 222 0.88 -3.65 6.16
N ASN A 223 1.19 -4.72 5.43
CA ASN A 223 2.26 -5.65 5.74
C ASN A 223 3.68 -5.08 5.48
N VAL A 224 3.82 -3.91 4.85
CA VAL A 224 5.14 -3.25 4.68
C VAL A 224 5.45 -2.45 5.94
N ASP A 225 6.25 -3.05 6.82
CA ASP A 225 6.86 -2.34 7.94
C ASP A 225 8.20 -1.71 7.51
N HIS A 226 8.15 -0.41 7.24
CA HIS A 226 9.31 0.40 6.86
C HIS A 226 10.42 0.41 7.91
N THR A 227 10.10 0.19 9.19
CA THR A 227 11.10 0.21 10.26
C THR A 227 12.05 -0.98 10.21
N GLN A 228 11.74 -2.00 9.41
CA GLN A 228 12.62 -3.15 9.23
C GLN A 228 13.82 -2.87 8.32
N PHE A 229 13.77 -1.83 7.49
CA PHE A 229 14.77 -1.56 6.45
C PHE A 229 15.82 -0.52 6.89
N ASP A 230 17.08 -0.81 6.60
CA ASP A 230 18.21 0.08 6.79
C ASP A 230 18.51 0.90 5.53
N GLU A 231 18.32 0.28 4.36
CA GLU A 231 18.55 0.89 3.04
C GLU A 231 17.45 0.47 2.06
N VAL A 232 17.15 1.33 1.09
CA VAL A 232 16.24 1.04 -0.02
C VAL A 232 16.93 1.37 -1.33
N HIS A 233 16.83 0.46 -2.31
CA HIS A 233 17.36 0.66 -3.65
C HIS A 233 16.25 0.61 -4.69
N TRP A 234 16.29 1.53 -5.64
CA TRP A 234 15.41 1.52 -6.81
C TRP A 234 16.23 1.23 -8.07
N LEU A 235 15.84 0.22 -8.82
CA LEU A 235 16.51 -0.16 -10.07
C LEU A 235 15.57 0.05 -11.25
N THR A 236 16.08 0.58 -12.36
CA THR A 236 15.31 0.65 -13.60
C THR A 236 15.27 -0.72 -14.28
N PRO A 237 14.35 -0.94 -15.24
CA PRO A 237 14.29 -2.19 -16.00
C PRO A 237 15.63 -2.61 -16.61
N VAL A 238 16.42 -1.67 -17.12
CA VAL A 238 17.69 -1.98 -17.78
C VAL A 238 18.68 -2.59 -16.80
N GLU A 239 18.84 -2.05 -15.58
CA GLU A 239 19.71 -2.66 -14.58
C GLU A 239 19.20 -4.03 -14.13
N ILE A 240 17.89 -4.16 -13.96
CA ILE A 240 17.26 -5.41 -13.54
C ILE A 240 17.50 -6.52 -14.58
N PHE A 241 17.27 -6.24 -15.86
CA PHE A 241 17.37 -7.24 -16.93
C PHE A 241 18.81 -7.67 -17.17
N HIS A 242 19.77 -6.73 -17.16
CA HIS A 242 21.19 -7.06 -17.19
C HIS A 242 21.58 -7.97 -16.02
N ALA A 243 21.15 -7.65 -14.81
CA ALA A 243 21.46 -8.46 -13.62
C ALA A 243 20.79 -9.85 -13.67
N THR A 244 19.58 -9.93 -14.23
CA THR A 244 18.86 -11.19 -14.46
C THR A 244 19.63 -12.11 -15.40
N HIS A 245 20.13 -11.57 -16.52
CA HIS A 245 20.99 -12.31 -17.43
C HIS A 245 22.33 -12.69 -16.82
N GLN A 246 22.94 -11.81 -16.03
CA GLN A 246 24.19 -12.11 -15.33
C GLN A 246 24.03 -13.27 -14.34
N LEU A 247 22.96 -13.26 -13.54
CA LEU A 247 22.64 -14.31 -12.59
C LEU A 247 22.55 -15.68 -13.29
N HIS A 248 21.92 -15.71 -14.46
CA HIS A 248 21.83 -16.93 -15.27
C HIS A 248 23.17 -17.32 -15.90
N ARG A 249 23.87 -16.38 -16.55
CA ARG A 249 25.13 -16.66 -17.28
C ARG A 249 26.27 -17.09 -16.37
N LEU A 250 26.36 -16.53 -15.16
CA LEU A 250 27.48 -16.78 -14.24
C LEU A 250 27.24 -18.01 -13.35
N TYR A 251 25.99 -18.25 -12.94
CA TYR A 251 25.68 -19.26 -11.93
C TYR A 251 24.69 -20.34 -12.39
N GLY A 252 24.21 -20.27 -13.63
CA GLY A 252 23.18 -21.19 -14.15
C GLY A 252 21.80 -20.98 -13.53
N LEU A 253 21.59 -19.89 -12.78
CA LEU A 253 20.33 -19.62 -12.08
C LEU A 253 19.33 -18.93 -13.01
N PHE A 254 18.38 -19.70 -13.54
CA PHE A 254 17.30 -19.19 -14.39
C PHE A 254 16.15 -18.63 -13.54
N MET A 255 16.25 -17.36 -13.15
CA MET A 255 15.37 -16.71 -12.18
C MET A 255 14.56 -15.53 -12.78
N GLY A 256 13.47 -15.15 -12.14
CA GLY A 256 12.70 -13.97 -12.52
C GLY A 256 13.44 -12.63 -12.33
N PRO A 257 12.97 -11.54 -12.95
CA PRO A 257 13.65 -10.24 -12.92
C PRO A 257 13.77 -9.66 -11.51
N THR A 258 12.82 -9.93 -10.62
CA THR A 258 12.91 -9.49 -9.21
C THR A 258 14.11 -10.09 -8.48
N SER A 259 14.51 -11.31 -8.87
CA SER A 259 15.74 -11.97 -8.39
C SER A 259 16.99 -11.30 -8.95
N GLY A 260 16.97 -10.90 -10.22
CA GLY A 260 18.05 -10.10 -10.81
C GLY A 260 18.25 -8.76 -10.09
N ALA A 261 17.16 -8.10 -9.73
CA ALA A 261 17.20 -6.85 -8.96
C ALA A 261 17.86 -7.04 -7.58
N ALA A 262 17.46 -8.08 -6.83
CA ALA A 262 18.06 -8.43 -5.55
C ALA A 262 19.54 -8.83 -5.68
N TYR A 263 19.87 -9.63 -6.69
CA TYR A 263 21.24 -10.04 -6.98
C TYR A 263 22.15 -8.83 -7.25
N LYS A 264 21.71 -7.86 -8.05
CA LYS A 264 22.49 -6.66 -8.37
C LYS A 264 22.92 -5.90 -7.11
N VAL A 265 21.99 -5.74 -6.17
CA VAL A 265 22.22 -5.02 -4.91
C VAL A 265 23.08 -5.85 -3.96
N ALA A 266 22.81 -7.14 -3.83
CA ALA A 266 23.58 -8.03 -2.96
C ALA A 266 25.03 -8.24 -3.42
N ASP A 267 25.27 -8.37 -4.73
CA ASP A 267 26.62 -8.41 -5.32
C ASP A 267 27.40 -7.15 -4.98
N TRP A 268 26.80 -5.97 -5.18
CA TRP A 268 27.41 -4.70 -4.80
C TRP A 268 27.72 -4.61 -3.31
N TRP A 269 26.75 -4.96 -2.46
CA TRP A 269 26.93 -4.89 -1.02
C TRP A 269 28.05 -5.82 -0.55
N SER A 270 28.11 -7.05 -1.08
CA SER A 270 29.16 -8.02 -0.76
C SER A 270 30.56 -7.49 -1.11
N ARG A 271 30.73 -6.86 -2.28
CA ARG A 271 32.01 -6.27 -2.71
C ARG A 271 32.44 -5.08 -1.83
N LYS A 272 31.48 -4.33 -1.26
CA LYS A 272 31.75 -3.22 -0.33
C LYS A 272 32.01 -3.68 1.09
N ASN A 273 31.59 -4.89 1.46
CA ASN A 273 31.65 -5.41 2.82
C ASN A 273 32.31 -6.81 2.86
N PRO A 274 33.60 -6.93 2.48
CA PRO A 274 34.27 -8.23 2.48
C PRO A 274 34.28 -8.85 3.88
N GLY A 275 34.03 -10.15 3.95
CA GLY A 275 33.93 -10.93 5.19
C GLY A 275 32.58 -10.84 5.92
N LYS A 276 31.60 -10.11 5.38
CA LYS A 276 30.23 -10.04 5.92
C LYS A 276 29.26 -10.81 5.03
N LYS A 277 28.52 -11.75 5.62
CA LYS A 277 27.60 -12.63 4.89
C LYS A 277 26.33 -11.89 4.47
N VAL A 278 26.02 -11.92 3.18
CA VAL A 278 24.78 -11.38 2.62
C VAL A 278 23.94 -12.48 1.96
N VAL A 279 22.64 -12.45 2.22
CA VAL A 279 21.66 -13.34 1.59
C VAL A 279 20.74 -12.52 0.69
N ALA A 280 20.64 -12.90 -0.59
CA ALA A 280 19.69 -12.34 -1.56
C ALA A 280 18.48 -13.26 -1.72
N ILE A 281 17.26 -12.73 -1.62
CA ILE A 281 16.02 -13.48 -1.84
C ILE A 281 15.68 -13.51 -3.34
N PHE A 282 15.51 -14.70 -3.91
CA PHE A 282 15.13 -14.93 -5.31
C PHE A 282 13.73 -15.57 -5.39
N PRO A 283 12.65 -14.78 -5.60
CA PRO A 283 11.27 -15.23 -5.35
C PRO A 283 10.70 -16.32 -6.25
N ASP A 284 11.11 -16.36 -7.52
CA ASP A 284 10.57 -17.26 -8.53
C ASP A 284 11.51 -17.50 -9.71
N GLU A 285 11.27 -18.61 -10.42
CA GLU A 285 12.06 -19.04 -11.57
C GLU A 285 11.73 -18.25 -12.85
N GLY A 286 12.67 -18.27 -13.80
CA GLY A 286 12.63 -17.51 -15.04
C GLY A 286 11.57 -17.97 -16.05
N HIS A 287 10.93 -19.12 -15.86
CA HIS A 287 10.02 -19.73 -16.84
C HIS A 287 8.83 -18.83 -17.23
N ARG A 288 8.33 -18.02 -16.30
CA ARG A 288 7.27 -17.06 -16.56
C ARG A 288 7.71 -15.91 -17.48
N TYR A 289 9.01 -15.66 -17.55
CA TYR A 289 9.61 -14.50 -18.17
C TYR A 289 10.32 -14.82 -19.49
N VAL A 290 10.14 -16.04 -20.02
CA VAL A 290 10.74 -16.51 -21.28
C VAL A 290 10.40 -15.58 -22.45
N GLU A 291 9.13 -15.16 -22.56
CA GLU A 291 8.65 -14.24 -23.62
C GLU A 291 8.86 -12.76 -23.27
N THR A 292 9.63 -12.44 -22.21
CA THR A 292 9.93 -11.07 -21.79
C THR A 292 11.43 -10.86 -21.63
N VAL A 293 11.94 -10.82 -20.39
CA VAL A 293 13.35 -10.55 -20.10
C VAL A 293 14.30 -11.54 -20.78
N TYR A 294 13.85 -12.73 -21.17
CA TYR A 294 14.66 -13.71 -21.89
C TYR A 294 14.41 -13.75 -23.41
N ASP A 295 13.55 -12.89 -23.95
CA ASP A 295 13.28 -12.74 -25.38
C ASP A 295 13.93 -11.46 -25.91
N GLU A 296 14.87 -11.59 -26.84
CA GLU A 296 15.62 -10.45 -27.40
C GLU A 296 14.75 -9.48 -28.22
N ASN A 297 13.68 -9.98 -28.86
CA ASN A 297 12.74 -9.13 -29.59
C ASN A 297 11.92 -8.29 -28.60
N TRP A 298 11.47 -8.90 -27.51
CA TRP A 298 10.80 -8.17 -26.43
C TRP A 298 11.74 -7.14 -25.80
N LEU A 299 12.97 -7.52 -25.51
CA LEU A 299 13.97 -6.62 -24.93
C LEU A 299 14.28 -5.41 -25.83
N SER A 300 14.29 -5.60 -27.15
CA SER A 300 14.47 -4.51 -28.12
C SER A 300 13.33 -3.49 -28.10
N SER A 301 12.16 -3.84 -27.51
CA SER A 301 11.05 -2.91 -27.27
C SER A 301 11.19 -2.13 -25.94
N VAL A 302 12.11 -2.54 -25.06
CA VAL A 302 12.32 -1.91 -23.75
C VAL A 302 13.07 -0.59 -23.94
N PRO A 303 12.52 0.56 -23.50
CA PRO A 303 13.19 1.85 -23.62
C PRO A 303 14.57 1.83 -22.96
N GLY A 304 15.59 2.21 -23.73
CA GLY A 304 16.98 2.27 -23.26
C GLY A 304 17.71 0.93 -23.26
N TRP A 305 17.15 -0.17 -23.79
CA TRP A 305 17.88 -1.43 -23.91
C TRP A 305 18.67 -1.54 -25.23
N PRO A 306 19.92 -2.05 -25.23
CA PRO A 306 20.80 -2.24 -24.07
C PRO A 306 21.61 -0.96 -23.79
N ALA A 307 21.41 -0.33 -22.63
CA ALA A 307 22.25 0.77 -22.15
C ALA A 307 23.25 0.28 -21.10
N PRO A 308 24.45 0.89 -21.01
CA PRO A 308 25.41 0.57 -19.96
C PRO A 308 24.80 0.77 -18.56
N VAL A 309 24.99 -0.21 -17.69
CA VAL A 309 24.49 -0.16 -16.30
C VAL A 309 25.56 0.34 -15.35
N PRO A 310 25.21 1.18 -14.36
CA PRO A 310 26.17 1.64 -13.35
C PRO A 310 26.68 0.48 -12.47
N LYS A 311 27.92 0.62 -12.00
CA LYS A 311 28.56 -0.33 -11.08
C LYS A 311 28.19 -0.09 -9.61
N GLU A 312 27.73 1.12 -9.31
CA GLU A 312 27.44 1.65 -7.97
C GLU A 312 26.11 2.40 -8.01
N PRO A 313 25.29 2.36 -6.95
CA PRO A 313 24.06 3.13 -6.88
C PRO A 313 24.35 4.62 -6.70
N VAL A 314 23.49 5.47 -7.25
CA VAL A 314 23.48 6.91 -6.93
C VAL A 314 22.76 7.13 -5.60
N ALA A 315 23.45 7.69 -4.62
CA ALA A 315 22.81 8.08 -3.36
C ALA A 315 21.84 9.25 -3.61
N VAL A 316 20.57 9.06 -3.26
CA VAL A 316 19.56 10.13 -3.31
C VAL A 316 19.38 10.76 -1.95
N ASN A 317 19.12 12.07 -1.93
CA ASN A 317 18.83 12.79 -0.69
C ASN A 317 17.39 12.58 -0.23
N ALA A 318 16.53 12.10 -1.13
CA ALA A 318 15.13 11.89 -0.88
C ALA A 318 14.51 10.73 -1.64
N PRO A 319 13.62 9.95 -0.99
CA PRO A 319 12.91 8.88 -1.68
C PRO A 319 11.78 9.40 -2.56
N THR A 320 11.47 10.70 -2.54
CA THR A 320 10.53 11.38 -3.46
C THR A 320 11.22 11.92 -4.71
N GLN A 321 12.56 11.96 -4.72
CA GLN A 321 13.33 12.44 -5.87
C GLN A 321 13.05 11.56 -7.09
N GLU A 322 12.99 12.15 -8.28
CA GLU A 322 12.86 11.38 -9.52
C GLU A 322 14.04 10.41 -9.69
N ILE A 323 13.74 9.15 -9.97
CA ILE A 323 14.73 8.08 -10.14
C ILE A 323 14.71 7.60 -11.59
N ASN A 324 15.84 7.76 -12.27
CA ASN A 324 16.03 7.38 -13.68
C ASN A 324 17.24 6.47 -13.89
N VAL A 325 17.92 6.08 -12.81
CA VAL A 325 19.11 5.24 -12.77
C VAL A 325 19.08 4.45 -11.46
N TRP A 326 19.83 3.37 -11.35
CA TRP A 326 19.98 2.68 -10.06
C TRP A 326 20.38 3.64 -8.93
N SER A 327 19.50 3.78 -7.95
CA SER A 327 19.64 4.71 -6.82
C SER A 327 19.45 4.02 -5.47
N ALA A 328 20.02 4.60 -4.42
CA ALA A 328 19.93 4.10 -3.05
C ALA A 328 19.61 5.24 -2.07
N TYR A 329 18.84 4.92 -1.02
CA TYR A 329 18.52 5.81 0.08
C TYR A 329 18.72 5.11 1.43
N ALA A 330 19.39 5.79 2.36
CA ALA A 330 19.59 5.30 3.72
C ALA A 330 18.29 5.44 4.53
N TRP A 331 17.55 4.33 4.66
CA TRP A 331 16.24 4.30 5.31
C TRP A 331 16.33 4.37 6.85
N ARG A 332 17.28 3.65 7.45
CA ARG A 332 17.66 3.69 8.88
C ARG A 332 16.53 3.37 9.86
N GLY A 333 15.73 2.34 9.57
CA GLY A 333 14.70 1.83 10.46
C GLY A 333 13.58 2.83 10.79
N ARG A 334 13.38 3.84 9.94
CA ARG A 334 12.36 4.87 10.12
C ARG A 334 11.03 4.44 9.50
N THR A 335 9.93 4.93 10.05
CA THR A 335 8.63 4.79 9.37
C THR A 335 8.62 5.62 8.08
N LEU A 336 7.79 5.25 7.10
CA LEU A 336 7.59 6.08 5.89
C LEU A 336 7.22 7.52 6.25
N ASP A 337 6.39 7.70 7.27
CA ASP A 337 6.00 9.01 7.79
C ASP A 337 7.20 9.84 8.27
N GLN A 338 8.08 9.25 9.09
CA GLN A 338 9.28 9.91 9.60
C GLN A 338 10.23 10.30 8.46
N VAL A 339 10.43 9.41 7.48
CA VAL A 339 11.28 9.68 6.33
C VAL A 339 10.74 10.86 5.53
N LEU A 340 9.47 10.84 5.14
CA LEU A 340 8.86 11.90 4.33
C LEU A 340 8.76 13.24 5.08
N THR A 341 8.50 13.22 6.39
CA THR A 341 8.39 14.45 7.20
C THR A 341 9.74 15.12 7.41
N SER A 342 10.82 14.35 7.58
CA SER A 342 12.19 14.87 7.76
C SER A 342 12.71 15.73 6.60
N GLN A 343 12.05 15.66 5.42
CA GLN A 343 12.45 16.37 4.21
C GLN A 343 11.78 17.73 4.05
N VAL A 344 10.63 17.92 4.67
CA VAL A 344 9.92 19.21 4.67
C VAL A 344 10.71 20.23 5.50
N SER A 345 11.45 19.77 6.52
CA SER A 345 12.28 20.59 7.40
C SER A 345 13.55 21.14 6.75
N THR A 346 14.07 20.50 5.68
CA THR A 346 15.34 20.88 5.02
C THR A 346 15.17 21.89 3.89
N ASN A 347 13.95 22.13 3.40
CA ASN A 347 13.67 23.04 2.28
C ASN A 347 13.26 24.47 2.69
N SER A 348 13.35 24.83 3.98
CA SER A 348 12.87 26.12 4.48
C SER A 348 13.93 27.20 4.68
N HIS A 349 15.09 27.17 3.99
CA HIS A 349 16.11 28.22 4.04
C HIS A 349 16.59 28.66 2.65
N THR A 350 15.74 29.41 1.94
CA THR A 350 16.19 30.30 0.87
C THR A 350 15.42 31.62 0.98
N PRO A 351 16.06 32.76 1.32
CA PRO A 351 15.35 34.04 1.36
C PRO A 351 14.99 34.45 -0.08
N PRO A 352 13.75 34.91 -0.36
CA PRO A 352 13.37 35.27 -1.71
C PRO A 352 14.11 36.52 -2.17
N ARG A 353 14.81 36.38 -3.30
CA ARG A 353 15.42 37.47 -4.07
C ARG A 353 14.31 38.43 -4.55
N ARG A 354 14.46 39.72 -4.24
CA ARG A 354 13.58 40.80 -4.75
C ARG A 354 13.62 40.82 -6.28
N VAL A 355 12.46 40.65 -6.91
CA VAL A 355 12.18 41.11 -8.27
C VAL A 355 11.18 42.26 -8.16
N SER A 356 11.55 43.38 -8.77
CA SER A 356 10.86 44.67 -8.76
C SER A 356 9.59 44.69 -9.60
N ASP A 357 8.57 45.34 -9.02
CA ASP A 357 7.45 46.11 -9.58
C ASP A 357 6.73 45.66 -10.86
N SER A 358 5.46 45.27 -10.64
CA SER A 358 4.33 45.82 -11.39
C SER A 358 3.09 45.98 -10.48
N THR A 359 2.66 47.26 -10.43
CA THR A 359 1.38 47.90 -10.07
C THR A 359 0.50 47.29 -8.96
N SER A 360 0.36 48.09 -7.88
CA SER A 360 -0.39 47.80 -6.65
C SER A 360 -1.91 47.93 -6.74
N LEU A 361 -2.49 48.31 -7.89
CA LEU A 361 -3.94 48.55 -8.00
C LEU A 361 -4.75 47.32 -8.41
N GLU A 362 -4.18 46.38 -9.18
CA GLU A 362 -4.89 45.19 -9.68
C GLU A 362 -5.01 44.07 -8.64
N ARG A 363 -4.09 44.04 -7.65
CA ARG A 363 -4.08 43.01 -6.60
C ARG A 363 -5.16 43.21 -5.54
N ASP A 364 -5.50 44.46 -5.25
CA ASP A 364 -6.50 44.79 -4.22
C ASP A 364 -7.94 44.60 -4.72
N LEU A 365 -8.20 44.89 -6.01
CA LEU A 365 -9.49 44.60 -6.65
C LEU A 365 -9.74 43.09 -6.81
N HIS A 366 -8.73 42.30 -7.16
CA HIS A 366 -8.90 40.83 -7.25
C HIS A 366 -8.99 40.13 -5.89
N ARG A 367 -8.37 40.67 -4.83
CA ARG A 367 -8.54 40.16 -3.46
C ARG A 367 -9.91 40.45 -2.89
N GLN A 368 -10.43 41.66 -3.08
CA GLN A 368 -11.77 42.02 -2.62
C GLN A 368 -12.85 41.23 -3.38
N TYR A 369 -12.75 41.07 -4.70
CA TYR A 369 -13.76 40.34 -5.49
C TYR A 369 -13.81 38.83 -5.21
N ARG A 370 -12.67 38.19 -4.86
CA ARG A 370 -12.63 36.77 -4.42
C ARG A 370 -13.11 36.57 -2.99
N ALA A 371 -12.90 37.55 -2.11
CA ALA A 371 -13.34 37.44 -0.72
C ALA A 371 -14.87 37.51 -0.60
N THR A 372 -15.53 38.45 -1.30
CA THR A 372 -17.00 38.61 -1.24
C THR A 372 -17.76 37.45 -1.90
N THR A 373 -17.29 36.91 -3.04
CA THR A 373 -17.96 35.79 -3.74
C THR A 373 -17.78 34.43 -3.08
N SER A 374 -16.74 34.23 -2.26
CA SER A 374 -16.49 32.95 -1.56
C SER A 374 -17.39 32.74 -0.34
N THR A 375 -17.82 33.82 0.32
CA THR A 375 -18.70 33.77 1.50
C THR A 375 -20.19 33.64 1.16
N GLU A 376 -20.63 34.07 -0.02
CA GLU A 376 -22.03 33.92 -0.45
C GLU A 376 -22.35 32.49 -0.90
N LYS A 377 -21.44 31.83 -1.64
CA LYS A 377 -21.63 30.45 -2.13
C LYS A 377 -21.74 29.38 -1.04
N ALA A 378 -21.27 29.67 0.17
CA ALA A 378 -21.30 28.75 1.30
C ALA A 378 -22.57 28.87 2.17
N ARG A 379 -23.44 29.87 1.93
CA ARG A 379 -24.66 30.10 2.74
C ARG A 379 -25.76 29.07 2.49
N ASP A 380 -25.80 28.44 1.32
CA ASP A 380 -26.83 27.47 0.94
C ASP A 380 -26.42 26.00 1.21
N ALA A 381 -25.33 25.79 1.94
CA ALA A 381 -24.89 24.46 2.31
C ALA A 381 -25.85 23.83 3.34
N ARG A 382 -26.30 22.61 3.09
CA ARG A 382 -27.13 21.82 4.01
C ARG A 382 -26.55 20.43 4.24
N LEU A 383 -26.86 19.87 5.40
CA LEU A 383 -26.50 18.50 5.76
C LEU A 383 -27.57 17.52 5.27
N VAL A 384 -27.15 16.42 4.65
CA VAL A 384 -28.02 15.29 4.28
C VAL A 384 -27.42 14.01 4.85
N PHE A 385 -28.23 13.24 5.59
CA PHE A 385 -27.81 11.93 6.09
C PHE A 385 -27.95 10.88 5.00
N LEU A 386 -26.94 10.04 4.90
CA LEU A 386 -26.87 8.95 3.95
C LEU A 386 -27.16 7.62 4.63
N SER A 387 -27.60 6.64 3.87
CA SER A 387 -27.53 5.24 4.25
C SER A 387 -26.09 4.73 4.15
N ARG A 388 -25.77 3.68 4.91
CA ARG A 388 -24.52 2.90 4.78
C ARG A 388 -24.33 2.23 3.41
N ASP A 389 -25.35 2.25 2.55
CA ASP A 389 -25.31 1.71 1.19
C ASP A 389 -25.13 2.80 0.12
N ASP A 390 -25.17 4.09 0.50
CA ASP A 390 -25.19 5.22 -0.44
C ASP A 390 -23.78 5.66 -0.90
N CYS A 391 -22.79 4.75 -0.88
CA CYS A 391 -21.42 5.05 -1.30
C CYS A 391 -21.36 5.68 -2.70
N ALA A 392 -22.25 5.26 -3.61
CA ALA A 392 -22.30 5.77 -4.98
C ALA A 392 -22.53 7.29 -5.03
N SER A 393 -23.36 7.83 -4.13
CA SER A 393 -23.76 9.25 -4.10
C SER A 393 -22.60 10.21 -3.79
N VAL A 394 -21.56 9.72 -3.12
CA VAL A 394 -20.39 10.50 -2.71
C VAL A 394 -19.11 10.08 -3.43
N SER A 395 -19.17 9.04 -4.26
CA SER A 395 -17.99 8.40 -4.88
C SER A 395 -17.18 9.33 -5.80
N HIS A 396 -17.78 10.42 -6.29
CA HIS A 396 -17.11 11.44 -7.10
C HIS A 396 -16.27 12.43 -6.28
N LEU A 397 -16.40 12.44 -4.95
CA LEU A 397 -15.68 13.35 -4.06
C LEU A 397 -14.21 12.94 -3.91
N ASP A 398 -13.39 13.35 -4.86
CA ASP A 398 -11.93 13.27 -4.78
C ASP A 398 -11.34 14.48 -4.06
N VAL A 399 -10.16 14.35 -3.48
CA VAL A 399 -9.41 15.46 -2.87
C VAL A 399 -8.19 15.80 -3.72
N LYS A 400 -7.58 16.97 -3.46
CA LYS A 400 -6.31 17.31 -4.11
C LYS A 400 -5.26 16.20 -3.89
N PRO A 401 -4.38 15.92 -4.86
CA PRO A 401 -3.40 14.84 -4.77
C PRO A 401 -2.60 14.82 -3.47
N GLU A 402 -2.20 15.99 -2.98
CA GLU A 402 -1.45 16.18 -1.72
C GLU A 402 -2.20 15.71 -0.47
N GLN A 403 -3.55 15.70 -0.52
CA GLN A 403 -4.42 15.31 0.59
C GLN A 403 -4.90 13.86 0.50
N ARG A 404 -4.75 13.20 -0.65
CA ARG A 404 -5.25 11.82 -0.88
C ARG A 404 -4.67 10.81 0.09
N GLN A 405 -3.41 11.00 0.48
CA GLN A 405 -2.71 10.16 1.46
C GLN A 405 -3.28 10.23 2.89
N PHE A 406 -4.14 11.22 3.20
CA PHE A 406 -4.69 11.43 4.54
C PHE A 406 -6.17 11.07 4.66
N VAL A 407 -6.78 10.60 3.58
CA VAL A 407 -8.19 10.21 3.56
C VAL A 407 -8.29 8.81 3.01
N ASP A 408 -8.99 7.94 3.74
CA ASP A 408 -9.27 6.61 3.22
C ASP A 408 -10.14 6.70 1.96
N PRO A 409 -9.97 5.79 0.99
CA PRO A 409 -10.91 5.69 -0.11
C PRO A 409 -12.34 5.55 0.40
N LEU A 410 -13.31 6.25 -0.21
CA LEU A 410 -14.70 6.25 0.27
C LEU A 410 -15.31 4.86 0.32
N TYR A 411 -14.94 3.95 -0.59
CA TYR A 411 -15.42 2.58 -0.54
C TYR A 411 -14.96 1.85 0.74
N THR A 412 -13.73 2.10 1.22
CA THR A 412 -13.22 1.53 2.48
C THR A 412 -14.06 2.04 3.64
N VAL A 413 -14.35 3.34 3.67
CA VAL A 413 -15.18 3.96 4.72
C VAL A 413 -16.59 3.35 4.75
N PHE A 414 -17.22 3.16 3.59
CA PHE A 414 -18.56 2.56 3.52
C PHE A 414 -18.55 1.07 3.82
N LEU A 415 -17.49 0.33 3.46
CA LEU A 415 -17.33 -1.07 3.87
C LEU A 415 -17.20 -1.20 5.39
N GLU A 416 -16.50 -0.28 6.06
CA GLU A 416 -16.43 -0.23 7.53
C GLU A 416 -17.81 0.03 8.14
N LEU A 417 -18.54 1.03 7.62
CA LEU A 417 -19.92 1.34 8.07
C LEU A 417 -20.88 0.16 7.91
N GLN A 418 -20.73 -0.62 6.83
CA GLN A 418 -21.54 -1.82 6.58
C GLN A 418 -21.20 -2.97 7.54
N ARG A 419 -19.95 -3.07 8.00
CA ARG A 419 -19.46 -4.14 8.88
C ARG A 419 -19.57 -3.83 10.37
N SER A 420 -19.65 -2.56 10.72
CA SER A 420 -19.73 -2.08 12.11
C SER A 420 -20.92 -2.67 12.85
N SER A 421 -20.77 -3.08 14.10
CA SER A 421 -21.92 -3.48 14.94
C SER A 421 -22.70 -2.28 15.52
N HIS A 422 -22.22 -1.05 15.32
CA HIS A 422 -22.71 0.16 15.99
C HIS A 422 -23.46 1.11 15.05
N HIS A 423 -24.27 0.57 14.15
CA HIS A 423 -24.92 1.33 13.07
C HIS A 423 -25.80 2.50 13.54
N GLU A 424 -26.40 2.39 14.72
CA GLU A 424 -27.24 3.45 15.32
C GLU A 424 -26.44 4.67 15.82
N ASN A 425 -25.13 4.48 15.98
CA ASN A 425 -24.19 5.45 16.52
C ASN A 425 -23.24 6.01 15.44
N GLU A 426 -23.40 5.62 14.18
CA GLU A 426 -22.59 6.07 13.05
C GLU A 426 -23.47 6.74 11.98
N HIS A 427 -23.18 8.01 11.71
CA HIS A 427 -24.01 8.84 10.84
C HIS A 427 -23.19 9.34 9.65
N PRO A 428 -23.25 8.68 8.48
CA PRO A 428 -22.62 9.19 7.27
C PRO A 428 -23.41 10.39 6.74
N CYS A 429 -22.70 11.47 6.45
CA CYS A 429 -23.26 12.77 6.11
C CYS A 429 -22.70 13.29 4.78
N ALA A 430 -23.58 13.72 3.89
CA ALA A 430 -23.24 14.52 2.72
C ALA A 430 -23.49 16.01 2.99
N VAL A 431 -22.64 16.84 2.38
CA VAL A 431 -22.82 18.30 2.32
C VAL A 431 -23.34 18.65 0.94
N VAL A 432 -24.53 19.24 0.90
CA VAL A 432 -25.24 19.54 -0.35
C VAL A 432 -25.35 21.05 -0.54
N VAL A 433 -25.03 21.53 -1.74
CA VAL A 433 -25.15 22.95 -2.14
C VAL A 433 -25.80 22.96 -3.52
N CYS A 434 -26.91 23.68 -3.69
CA CYS A 434 -27.67 23.72 -4.96
C CYS A 434 -27.95 22.32 -5.54
N ASP A 435 -28.32 21.37 -4.67
CA ASP A 435 -28.56 19.95 -4.99
C ASP A 435 -27.35 19.14 -5.50
N GLU A 436 -26.14 19.70 -5.44
CA GLU A 436 -24.90 18.95 -5.64
C GLU A 436 -24.25 18.55 -4.32
N ILE A 437 -23.79 17.30 -4.24
CA ILE A 437 -22.97 16.81 -3.13
C ILE A 437 -21.53 17.32 -3.33
N VAL A 438 -21.11 18.20 -2.41
CA VAL A 438 -19.79 18.88 -2.45
C VAL A 438 -18.81 18.35 -1.39
N GLY A 439 -19.30 17.62 -0.39
CA GLY A 439 -18.50 17.11 0.71
C GLY A 439 -19.11 15.90 1.41
N PHE A 440 -18.29 15.20 2.18
CA PHE A 440 -18.68 14.00 2.91
C PHE A 440 -17.89 13.87 4.22
N PHE A 441 -18.53 13.34 5.25
CA PHE A 441 -17.92 12.92 6.51
C PHE A 441 -18.81 11.92 7.25
N VAL A 442 -18.29 11.33 8.32
CA VAL A 442 -19.03 10.43 9.21
C VAL A 442 -18.97 10.99 10.62
N LEU A 443 -20.12 11.10 11.30
CA LEU A 443 -20.17 11.37 12.73
C LEU A 443 -20.28 10.06 13.50
N ARG A 444 -19.46 9.88 14.54
CA ARG A 444 -19.54 8.72 15.44
C ARG A 444 -19.80 9.18 16.88
N GLU A 445 -20.64 8.44 17.60
CA GLU A 445 -21.01 8.71 18.99
C GLU A 445 -21.06 7.45 19.85
N ARG A 446 -21.10 7.60 21.18
CA ARG A 446 -21.26 6.47 22.13
C ARG A 446 -20.32 5.29 21.85
N ASP A 447 -20.85 4.10 21.62
CA ASP A 447 -20.08 2.87 21.40
C ASP A 447 -19.31 2.86 20.07
N ALA A 448 -19.58 3.80 19.17
CA ALA A 448 -18.81 3.99 17.95
C ALA A 448 -17.63 4.97 18.13
N LEU A 449 -17.46 5.58 19.31
CA LEU A 449 -16.34 6.48 19.57
C LEU A 449 -15.00 5.74 19.54
N PRO A 450 -13.96 6.33 18.94
CA PRO A 450 -12.61 5.79 19.05
C PRO A 450 -12.08 5.96 20.48
N GLU A 451 -11.13 5.11 20.88
CA GLU A 451 -10.58 5.06 22.24
C GLU A 451 -10.02 6.38 22.77
N TRP A 452 -9.58 7.28 21.88
CA TRP A 452 -9.03 8.59 22.23
C TRP A 452 -10.08 9.67 22.48
N ALA A 453 -11.35 9.43 22.12
CA ALA A 453 -12.41 10.41 22.28
C ALA A 453 -13.05 10.32 23.66
N SER A 454 -13.41 11.47 24.24
CA SER A 454 -14.14 11.50 25.50
C SER A 454 -15.59 11.05 25.31
N SER A 455 -16.19 10.49 26.36
CA SER A 455 -17.57 10.00 26.33
C SER A 455 -18.64 11.08 26.12
N ASP A 456 -18.28 12.36 26.31
CA ASP A 456 -19.11 13.54 26.05
C ASP A 456 -18.88 14.16 24.66
N ALA A 457 -18.23 13.43 23.75
CA ALA A 457 -17.90 13.89 22.41
C ALA A 457 -18.72 13.21 21.31
N ILE A 458 -18.76 13.88 20.16
CA ILE A 458 -18.99 13.25 18.86
C ILE A 458 -17.72 13.43 18.04
N THR A 459 -17.28 12.39 17.33
CA THR A 459 -16.12 12.49 16.45
C THR A 459 -16.51 12.63 14.98
N MET A 460 -15.76 13.44 14.24
CA MET A 460 -15.91 13.61 12.79
C MET A 460 -14.79 12.87 12.06
N HIS A 461 -15.15 11.90 11.23
CA HIS A 461 -14.25 11.02 10.50
C HIS A 461 -14.42 11.19 8.99
N SER A 462 -13.38 10.80 8.23
CA SER A 462 -13.39 10.75 6.77
C SER A 462 -13.77 12.05 6.06
N PHE A 463 -13.62 13.19 6.75
CA PHE A 463 -14.03 14.50 6.28
C PHE A 463 -13.28 14.92 5.03
N ARG A 464 -14.02 15.26 3.98
CA ARG A 464 -13.48 15.73 2.71
C ARG A 464 -14.45 16.66 1.99
N ILE A 465 -13.86 17.61 1.25
CA ILE A 465 -14.54 18.45 0.27
C ILE A 465 -13.99 18.08 -1.10
N GLY A 466 -14.88 17.86 -2.07
CA GLY A 466 -14.51 17.51 -3.44
C GLY A 466 -13.57 18.53 -4.05
N GLN A 467 -12.57 18.09 -4.81
CA GLN A 467 -11.50 18.89 -5.39
C GLN A 467 -12.00 20.17 -6.10
N PRO A 468 -13.09 20.14 -6.91
CA PRO A 468 -13.61 21.35 -7.57
C PRO A 468 -14.14 22.40 -6.59
N TYR A 469 -14.54 21.97 -5.38
CA TYR A 469 -15.19 22.80 -4.37
C TYR A 469 -14.20 23.32 -3.30
N GLN A 470 -12.98 22.80 -3.26
CA GLN A 470 -11.98 23.22 -2.27
C GLN A 470 -11.54 24.68 -2.45
N GLY A 471 -11.40 25.39 -1.32
CA GLY A 471 -11.03 26.82 -1.31
C GLY A 471 -12.21 27.79 -1.35
N ASN A 472 -13.45 27.29 -1.48
CA ASN A 472 -14.67 28.11 -1.52
C ASN A 472 -15.40 28.20 -0.17
N GLY A 473 -14.72 27.97 0.96
CA GLY A 473 -15.32 28.07 2.30
C GLY A 473 -16.17 26.87 2.76
N TYR A 474 -16.47 25.89 1.90
CA TYR A 474 -17.30 24.73 2.26
C TYR A 474 -16.77 23.90 3.42
N GLY A 475 -15.46 23.85 3.64
CA GLY A 475 -14.90 23.14 4.79
C GLY A 475 -15.32 23.74 6.14
N LYS A 476 -15.33 25.08 6.21
CA LYS A 476 -15.80 25.83 7.39
C LYS A 476 -17.31 25.69 7.55
N ALA A 477 -18.06 25.82 6.46
CA ALA A 477 -19.52 25.65 6.48
C ALA A 477 -19.92 24.26 6.97
N THR A 478 -19.21 23.21 6.53
CA THR A 478 -19.48 21.84 6.98
C THR A 478 -19.24 21.65 8.47
N SER A 479 -18.16 22.22 9.00
CA SER A 479 -17.88 22.17 10.43
C SER A 479 -19.00 22.86 11.23
N GLY A 480 -19.50 24.00 10.75
CA GLY A 480 -20.65 24.70 11.33
C GLY A 480 -21.93 23.86 11.29
N LEU A 481 -22.25 23.25 10.15
CA LEU A 481 -23.42 22.38 10.00
C LEU A 481 -23.38 21.16 10.94
N ALA A 482 -22.19 20.57 11.14
CA ALA A 482 -22.02 19.50 12.10
C ALA A 482 -22.29 19.99 13.53
N VAL A 483 -21.74 21.14 13.91
CA VAL A 483 -21.97 21.79 15.23
C VAL A 483 -23.46 22.08 15.45
N ASP A 484 -24.13 22.70 14.48
CA ASP A 484 -25.56 23.05 14.56
C ASP A 484 -26.43 21.81 14.70
N TRP A 485 -26.11 20.74 13.95
CA TRP A 485 -26.81 19.47 14.07
C TRP A 485 -26.61 18.85 15.45
N ILE A 486 -25.38 18.83 16.00
CA ILE A 486 -25.10 18.28 17.33
C ILE A 486 -25.87 19.06 18.40
N LEU A 487 -25.81 20.40 18.38
CA LEU A 487 -26.51 21.25 19.34
C LEU A 487 -28.03 21.04 19.32
N SER A 488 -28.59 20.80 18.13
CA SER A 488 -30.03 20.59 17.95
C SER A 488 -30.49 19.18 18.33
N ASN A 489 -29.64 18.16 18.17
CA ASN A 489 -30.05 16.75 18.24
C ASN A 489 -29.43 15.96 19.40
N ARG A 490 -28.37 16.48 20.04
CA ARG A 490 -27.54 15.74 21.01
C ARG A 490 -27.15 16.62 22.19
N GLN A 491 -28.13 16.92 23.05
CA GLN A 491 -27.94 17.81 24.19
C GLN A 491 -26.93 17.33 25.25
N TYR A 492 -26.50 16.07 25.22
CA TYR A 492 -25.49 15.50 26.11
C TYR A 492 -24.05 15.71 25.64
N VAL A 493 -23.84 16.17 24.40
CA VAL A 493 -22.53 16.31 23.78
C VAL A 493 -21.99 17.71 24.03
N ASN A 494 -20.77 17.81 24.55
CA ASN A 494 -20.13 19.10 24.86
C ASN A 494 -19.04 19.48 23.86
N ARG A 495 -18.60 18.53 23.01
CA ARG A 495 -17.51 18.77 22.07
C ARG A 495 -17.65 17.96 20.78
N LEU A 496 -17.24 18.58 19.68
CA LEU A 496 -16.98 17.90 18.42
C LEU A 496 -15.48 17.68 18.30
N MET A 497 -15.03 16.45 18.12
CA MET A 497 -13.61 16.12 18.04
C MET A 497 -13.25 15.54 16.68
N LEU A 498 -12.00 15.71 16.27
CA LEU A 498 -11.46 14.97 15.13
C LEU A 498 -9.96 14.75 15.29
N ALA A 499 -9.48 13.71 14.61
CA ALA A 499 -8.08 13.42 14.48
C ALA A 499 -7.57 13.96 13.14
N VAL A 500 -6.59 14.86 13.20
CA VAL A 500 -5.97 15.44 11.99
C VAL A 500 -4.55 14.94 11.90
N ASN A 501 -4.21 14.31 10.78
CA ASN A 501 -2.84 13.89 10.54
C ASN A 501 -1.89 15.09 10.66
N LYS A 502 -0.80 14.96 11.43
CA LYS A 502 0.18 16.06 11.64
C LYS A 502 0.76 16.59 10.32
N ARG A 503 0.83 15.75 9.29
CA ARG A 503 1.30 16.13 7.95
C ARG A 503 0.26 16.92 7.15
N ASN A 504 -1.02 16.88 7.52
CA ASN A 504 -2.09 17.60 6.85
C ASN A 504 -2.22 19.03 7.40
N SER A 505 -1.16 19.83 7.24
CA SER A 505 -1.08 21.21 7.74
C SER A 505 -2.16 22.13 7.12
N ILE A 506 -2.59 21.82 5.88
CA ILE A 506 -3.68 22.52 5.20
C ILE A 506 -4.98 22.29 5.96
N ALA A 507 -5.36 21.02 6.21
CA ALA A 507 -6.58 20.73 6.95
C ALA A 507 -6.49 21.25 8.39
N MET A 508 -5.35 21.06 9.06
CA MET A 508 -5.13 21.59 10.41
C MET A 508 -5.38 23.10 10.48
N ARG A 509 -4.75 23.88 9.59
CA ARG A 509 -4.96 25.33 9.51
C ARG A 509 -6.42 25.67 9.22
N THR A 510 -7.08 24.91 8.35
CA THR A 510 -8.51 25.11 8.05
C THR A 510 -9.39 24.87 9.29
N TYR A 511 -9.14 23.82 10.07
CA TYR A 511 -9.93 23.52 11.27
C TYR A 511 -9.69 24.54 12.38
N LEU A 512 -8.43 24.92 12.64
CA LEU A 512 -8.11 25.96 13.62
C LEU A 512 -8.78 27.29 13.24
N ASN A 513 -8.74 27.68 11.96
CA ASN A 513 -9.46 28.86 11.45
C ASN A 513 -10.99 28.72 11.48
N SER A 514 -11.50 27.51 11.69
CA SER A 514 -12.92 27.20 11.84
C SER A 514 -13.35 27.08 13.30
N GLY A 515 -12.47 27.37 14.26
CA GLY A 515 -12.77 27.41 15.69
C GLY A 515 -12.39 26.16 16.49
N PHE A 516 -11.78 25.16 15.85
CA PHE A 516 -11.19 24.03 16.58
C PHE A 516 -9.94 24.47 17.35
N GLN A 517 -9.68 23.77 18.46
CA GLN A 517 -8.55 23.99 19.35
C GLN A 517 -7.77 22.68 19.50
N GLU A 518 -6.45 22.77 19.63
CA GLU A 518 -5.63 21.60 19.91
C GLU A 518 -5.85 21.13 21.35
N THR A 519 -6.07 19.82 21.53
CA THR A 519 -6.23 19.23 22.87
C THR A 519 -4.89 18.92 23.55
N GLY A 520 -3.80 18.92 22.77
CA GLY A 520 -2.49 18.41 23.18
C GLY A 520 -2.37 16.87 23.14
N ILE A 521 -3.49 16.16 22.92
CA ILE A 521 -3.51 14.71 22.78
C ILE A 521 -3.04 14.33 21.38
N ASN A 522 -2.12 13.36 21.32
CA ASN A 522 -1.68 12.75 20.08
C ASN A 522 -2.19 11.30 20.03
N TYR A 523 -2.66 10.88 18.86
CA TYR A 523 -3.09 9.50 18.62
C TYR A 523 -2.34 8.94 17.42
N CYS A 524 -1.85 7.70 17.52
CA CYS A 524 -1.21 7.02 16.41
C CYS A 524 -2.25 6.14 15.71
N GLY A 525 -2.83 6.66 14.62
CA GLY A 525 -3.84 5.94 13.83
C GLY A 525 -3.25 5.31 12.56
N PRO A 526 -4.08 4.65 11.74
CA PRO A 526 -3.65 3.99 10.49
C PRO A 526 -2.94 4.92 9.49
N ALA A 527 -3.26 6.22 9.51
CA ALA A 527 -2.64 7.23 8.66
C ALA A 527 -1.33 7.83 9.26
N GLY A 528 -0.91 7.38 10.45
CA GLY A 528 0.24 7.93 11.20
C GLY A 528 -0.17 8.80 12.39
N LEU A 529 0.75 9.64 12.85
CA LEU A 529 0.54 10.49 14.03
C LEU A 529 -0.48 11.59 13.76
N GLN A 530 -1.52 11.63 14.58
CA GLN A 530 -2.65 12.56 14.47
C GLN A 530 -2.71 13.47 15.70
N ASN A 531 -2.94 14.76 15.46
CA ASN A 531 -3.32 15.71 16.49
C ASN A 531 -4.83 15.58 16.72
N ILE A 532 -5.21 15.36 17.97
CA ILE A 532 -6.61 15.42 18.36
C ILE A 532 -6.96 16.89 18.60
N ILE A 533 -7.95 17.37 17.87
CA ILE A 533 -8.48 18.73 18.00
C ILE A 533 -9.95 18.66 18.37
N GLU A 534 -10.42 19.65 19.11
CA GLU A 534 -11.79 19.75 19.59
C GLU A 534 -12.41 21.11 19.28
N PHE A 535 -13.71 21.12 19.03
CA PHE A 535 -14.54 22.31 19.02
C PHE A 535 -15.47 22.21 20.22
N LYS A 536 -15.33 23.13 21.18
CA LYS A 536 -16.20 23.19 22.36
C LYS A 536 -17.56 23.74 21.95
N LEU A 537 -18.60 22.95 22.20
CA LEU A 537 -19.98 23.31 21.93
C LEU A 537 -20.60 24.09 23.09
N ARG A 538 -20.01 23.96 24.30
CA ARG A 538 -20.43 24.58 25.56
C ARG A 538 -19.24 24.99 26.40
#